data_AF-A0A7X6YQW4-F1
#
_entry.id   AF-A0A7X6YQW4-F1
#
_cell.length_a   1.000
_cell.length_b   1.000
_cell.length_c   1.000
_cell.angle_alpha   90.00
_cell.angle_beta   90.00
_cell.angle_gamma   90.00
#
_symmetry.space_group_name_H-M   'P 1'
#
loop_
_entity.id
_entity.type
_entity.pdbx_description
1 polymer ?
#
loop_
_entity_poly.entity_id
_entity_poly.type
_entity_poly.pdbx_seq_one_letter_code
_entity_poly.pdbx_strand_id
1 'polypeptide(L)' 'LDVSLKRFETVFPAAGSGNSVIELSVAELEEHSQAEAWVDVCKDWE' A
#
# COMPACT_ATOMS: atom_id res chain seq x y z
N LEU A 1 -1.69 3.29 -6.56
CA LEU A 1 -1.91 2.97 -5.13
C LEU A 1 -3.16 3.68 -4.64
N ASP A 2 -3.82 3.17 -3.59
CA ASP A 2 -5.01 3.82 -3.04
C ASP A 2 -4.64 4.92 -2.04
N VAL A 3 -5.23 6.11 -2.17
CA VAL A 3 -4.90 7.29 -1.32
C VAL A 3 -5.10 7.04 0.17
N SER A 4 -5.99 6.13 0.56
CA SER A 4 -6.24 5.84 1.98
C SER A 4 -5.04 5.26 2.71
N LEU A 5 -4.11 4.64 1.99
CA LEU A 5 -2.90 4.04 2.55
C LEU A 5 -1.95 5.09 3.14
N LYS A 6 -2.03 6.36 2.70
CA LYS A 6 -1.16 7.45 3.18
C LYS A 6 -1.35 7.81 4.65
N ARG A 7 -2.42 7.29 5.29
CA ARG A 7 -2.70 7.50 6.72
C ARG A 7 -1.88 6.58 7.64
N PHE A 8 -1.26 5.56 7.06
CA PHE A 8 -0.44 4.62 7.80
C PHE A 8 1.04 4.98 7.63
N GLU A 9 1.83 4.76 8.67
CA GLU A 9 3.29 4.82 8.57
C GLU A 9 3.83 3.59 7.83
N THR A 10 3.23 2.44 8.11
CA THR A 10 3.66 1.11 7.65
C THR A 10 2.47 0.29 7.15
N VAL A 11 2.70 -0.51 6.11
CA VAL A 11 1.75 -1.47 5.54
C VAL A 11 2.37 -2.86 5.41
N PHE A 12 1.51 -3.89 5.27
CA PHE A 12 1.92 -5.30 5.18
C PHE A 12 1.36 -5.98 3.92
N PRO A 13 1.82 -5.60 2.71
CA PRO A 13 1.40 -6.26 1.47
C PRO A 13 1.80 -7.74 1.42
N ALA A 14 1.00 -8.52 0.69
CA ALA A 14 1.26 -9.95 0.46
C ALA A 14 2.55 -10.17 -0.34
N ALA A 15 3.34 -11.18 0.03
CA ALA A 15 4.68 -11.44 -0.52
C ALA A 15 4.74 -12.75 -1.32
N GLY A 16 3.71 -13.05 -2.12
CA GLY A 16 3.72 -14.15 -3.09
C GLY A 16 3.23 -15.52 -2.58
N SER A 17 2.79 -15.64 -1.32
CA SER A 17 2.05 -16.81 -0.81
C SER A 17 0.94 -16.39 0.16
N GLY A 18 0.01 -17.31 0.48
CA GLY A 18 -1.12 -17.02 1.37
C GLY A 18 -0.77 -16.76 2.84
N ASN A 19 0.50 -16.96 3.21
CA ASN A 19 1.01 -16.78 4.58
C ASN A 19 2.29 -15.94 4.62
N SER A 20 2.65 -15.27 3.53
CA SER A 20 3.79 -14.36 3.49
C SER A 20 3.33 -12.92 3.32
N VAL A 21 3.94 -12.03 4.11
CA VAL A 21 3.80 -10.58 3.99
C VAL A 21 5.18 -9.95 4.14
N ILE A 22 5.33 -8.75 3.60
CA ILE A 22 6.50 -7.91 3.82
C ILE A 22 6.05 -6.62 4.49
N GLU A 23 6.76 -6.19 5.52
CA GLU A 23 6.55 -4.88 6.15
C GLU A 23 7.24 -3.81 5.30
N LEU A 24 6.51 -2.76 4.93
CA LEU A 24 7.04 -1.61 4.17
C LEU A 24 6.46 -0.30 4.69
N SER A 25 7.28 0.75 4.68
CA SER A 25 6.76 2.11 4.78
C SER A 25 5.95 2.48 3.52
N VAL A 26 5.09 3.49 3.63
CA VAL A 26 4.33 4.00 2.46
C VAL A 26 5.25 4.50 1.35
N ALA A 27 6.42 5.07 1.71
CA ALA A 27 7.41 5.53 0.76
C ALA A 27 8.05 4.36 -0.02
N GLU A 28 8.46 3.30 0.68
CA GLU A 28 9.02 2.09 0.04
C GLU A 28 7.98 1.38 -0.83
N LEU A 29 6.71 1.35 -0.39
CA LEU A 29 5.62 0.83 -1.20
C LEU A 29 5.48 1.60 -2.51
N GLU A 30 5.51 2.94 -2.46
CA GLU A 30 5.43 3.79 -3.65
C GLU A 30 6.58 3.51 -4.63
N GLU A 31 7.82 3.51 -4.11
CA GLU A 31 9.03 3.24 -4.89
C GLU A 31 8.99 1.87 -5.59
N HIS A 32 8.57 0.82 -4.87
CA HIS A 32 8.61 -0.55 -5.38
C HIS A 32 7.35 -0.99 -6.14
N SER A 33 6.22 -0.28 -5.98
CA SER A 33 4.95 -0.66 -6.62
C SER A 33 4.89 -0.43 -8.13
N GLN A 34 5.77 0.43 -8.67
CA GLN A 34 5.69 0.94 -10.05
C GLN A 34 4.32 1.54 -10.38
N ALA A 35 3.59 2.04 -9.37
CA ALA A 35 2.29 2.63 -9.58
C ALA A 35 2.41 3.96 -10.34
N GLU A 36 1.56 4.15 -11.36
CA GLU A 36 1.54 5.38 -12.16
C GLU A 36 1.00 6.58 -11.36
N ALA A 37 0.01 6.34 -10.49
CA ALA A 37 -0.61 7.37 -9.68
C ALA A 37 -1.24 6.82 -8.40
N TRP A 38 -1.57 7.75 -7.50
CA TRP A 38 -2.48 7.54 -6.39
C TRP A 38 -3.91 7.86 -6.81
N VAL A 39 -4.84 6.97 -6.48
CA VAL A 39 -6.27 7.09 -6.82
C VAL A 39 -7.13 6.77 -5.62
N ASP A 40 -8.36 7.28 -5.60
CA ASP A 40 -9.34 6.96 -4.56
C ASP A 40 -10.30 5.87 -5.06
N VAL A 41 -10.16 4.66 -4.51
CA VAL A 41 -11.00 3.50 -4.87
C VAL A 41 -11.71 2.90 -3.66
N CYS A 42 -11.35 3.30 -2.44
CA CYS A 42 -11.98 2.85 -1.21
C CYS A 42 -13.29 3.62 -0.93
N LYS A 43 -14.18 3.00 -0.14
CA LYS A 43 -15.38 3.68 0.38
C LYS A 43 -15.17 4.00 1.86
N ASP A 44 -15.70 5.13 2.31
CA ASP A 44 -15.80 5.52 3.73
C ASP A 44 -14.46 5.42 4.49
N TRP A 45 -13.37 5.88 3.87
CA TRP A 45 -12.03 5.78 4.46
C TRP A 45 -11.54 7.06 5.13
N GLU A 46 -12.22 8.20 5.01
CA GLU A 46 -11.84 9.46 5.69
C GLU A 46 -11.99 9.38 7.22
#